data_AF-A0AAX3MBX1-F1
#
_entry.id   AF-A0AAX3MBX1-F1
#
_cell.length_a   1.000
_cell.length_b   1.000
_cell.length_c   1.000
_cell.angle_alpha   90.00
_cell.angle_beta   90.00
_cell.angle_gamma   90.00
#
_symmetry.space_group_name_H-M   'P 1'
#
loop_
_entity.id
_entity.type
_entity.pdbx_description
1 polymer ?
#
loop_
_entity_poly.entity_id
_entity_poly.type
_entity_poly.pdbx_seq_one_letter_code
_entity_poly.pdbx_strand_id
1 'polypeptide(L)'
;MGGTAIKGNFILKIKDSYNEESLEELVGEIEGELKEDIENINFFLKNSQNEYSIKLENKELFLIRNSKNKLNINLKFNGEKNNFFYEIDNFKQNFLVLGEKYSYNIKNKVFQFSYILFDENYNEINKIKISVEHV
;
A
#
# COMPACT_ATOMS: atom_id res chain seq x y z
N MET A 1 -0.88 25.92 -0.60
CA MET A 1 -0.14 25.46 0.59
C MET A 1 0.69 24.27 0.15
N GLY A 2 2.00 24.47 -0.02
CA GLY A 2 2.91 23.45 -0.57
C GLY A 2 3.36 22.50 0.54
N GLY A 3 2.91 21.25 0.47
CA GLY A 3 3.49 20.19 1.29
C GLY A 3 4.98 20.03 0.95
N THR A 4 5.79 19.72 1.95
CA THR A 4 7.22 19.48 1.75
C THR A 4 7.40 18.13 1.08
N ALA A 5 8.03 18.10 -0.10
CA ALA A 5 8.40 16.84 -0.76
C ALA A 5 9.70 16.31 -0.18
N ILE A 6 9.70 15.08 0.34
CA ILE A 6 10.91 14.42 0.84
C ILE A 6 11.36 13.39 -0.19
N LYS A 7 12.53 13.60 -0.78
CA LYS A 7 13.15 12.67 -1.73
C LYS A 7 14.17 11.79 -1.02
N GLY A 8 14.25 10.52 -1.40
CA GLY A 8 15.22 9.61 -0.79
C GLY A 8 15.14 8.18 -1.28
N ASN A 9 15.84 7.32 -0.54
CA ASN A 9 15.78 5.88 -0.69
C ASN A 9 14.75 5.33 0.29
N PHE A 10 13.99 4.35 -0.15
CA PHE A 10 12.92 3.73 0.62
C PHE A 10 13.05 2.22 0.61
N ILE A 11 12.65 1.62 1.72
CA ILE A 11 12.46 0.18 1.82
C ILE A 11 10.97 -0.09 1.85
N LEU A 12 10.46 -0.76 0.82
CA LEU A 12 9.10 -1.31 0.80
C LEU A 12 9.18 -2.76 1.28
N LYS A 13 8.46 -3.06 2.36
CA LYS A 13 8.35 -4.41 2.91
C LYS A 13 6.89 -4.85 2.88
N ILE A 14 6.65 -6.02 2.33
CA ILE A 14 5.34 -6.67 2.28
C ILE A 14 5.44 -7.97 3.05
N LYS A 15 4.53 -8.20 3.98
CA LYS A 15 4.42 -9.44 4.74
C LYS A 15 2.98 -9.93 4.72
N ASP A 16 2.78 -11.22 4.52
CA ASP A 16 1.46 -11.83 4.48
C ASP A 16 1.17 -12.73 5.70
N SER A 17 -0.05 -13.27 5.81
CA SER A 17 -0.45 -14.13 6.95
C SER A 17 0.20 -15.51 6.91
N TYR A 18 0.78 -15.92 5.78
CA TYR A 18 1.52 -17.17 5.64
C TYR A 18 2.99 -17.03 6.03
N ASN A 19 3.38 -15.85 6.53
CA ASN A 19 4.75 -15.45 6.85
C ASN A 19 5.68 -15.34 5.63
N GLU A 20 5.12 -15.22 4.42
CA GLU A 20 5.91 -14.79 3.27
C GLU A 20 6.24 -13.31 3.41
N GLU A 21 7.49 -12.97 3.07
CA GLU A 21 8.00 -11.60 3.16
C GLU A 21 8.75 -11.24 1.87
N SER A 22 8.51 -10.04 1.37
CA SER A 22 9.30 -9.43 0.32
C SER A 22 9.81 -8.06 0.75
N LEU A 23 10.99 -7.70 0.25
CA LEU A 23 11.65 -6.42 0.49
C LEU A 23 12.13 -5.86 -0.85
N GLU A 24 11.83 -4.60 -1.10
CA GLU A 24 12.28 -3.86 -2.27
C GLU A 24 12.93 -2.54 -1.86
N GLU A 25 14.12 -2.29 -2.40
CA GLU A 25 14.76 -0.98 -2.36
C GLU A 25 14.23 -0.12 -3.50
N LEU A 26 13.75 1.08 -3.17
CA LEU A 26 13.11 2.00 -4.10
C LEU A 26 13.70 3.40 -3.94
N VAL A 27 13.73 4.17 -5.03
CA VAL A 27 14.01 5.61 -4.98
C VAL A 27 12.71 6.35 -5.23
N GLY A 28 12.46 7.44 -4.52
CA GLY A 28 11.18 8.12 -4.66
C GLY A 28 11.05 9.41 -3.90
N GLU A 29 9.80 9.81 -3.72
CA GLU A 29 9.44 10.94 -2.88
C GLU A 29 8.13 10.73 -2.12
N ILE A 30 8.03 11.42 -0.98
CA ILE A 30 6.81 11.55 -0.18
C ILE A 30 6.31 12.98 -0.30
N GLU A 31 5.02 13.15 -0.55
CA GLU A 31 4.33 14.43 -0.45
C GLU A 31 3.21 14.36 0.60
N GLY A 32 3.17 15.30 1.53
CA GLY A 32 2.11 15.38 2.54
C GLY A 32 2.62 15.80 3.91
N GLU A 33 1.72 15.86 4.88
CA GLU A 33 2.05 16.19 6.26
C GLU A 33 2.36 14.92 7.05
N LEU A 34 3.62 14.78 7.46
CA LEU A 34 4.14 13.62 8.20
C LEU A 34 3.88 13.77 9.71
N LYS A 35 2.64 13.50 10.13
CA LYS A 35 2.19 13.54 11.52
C LYS A 35 1.59 12.20 11.97
N GLU A 36 1.39 12.01 13.27
CA GLU A 36 0.86 10.74 13.82
C GLU A 36 -0.60 10.50 13.39
N ASP A 37 -1.42 11.56 13.38
CA ASP A 37 -2.79 11.61 12.87
C ASP A 37 -2.81 11.83 11.35
N ILE A 38 -2.12 10.97 10.62
CA ILE A 38 -1.98 11.14 9.17
C ILE A 38 -3.33 10.96 8.46
N GLU A 39 -3.72 11.97 7.70
CA GLU A 39 -4.95 11.95 6.90
C GLU A 39 -4.67 11.91 5.40
N ASN A 40 -3.55 12.53 5.00
CA ASN A 40 -3.18 12.72 3.61
C ASN A 40 -1.67 12.51 3.42
N ILE A 41 -1.29 11.54 2.58
CA ILE A 41 0.10 11.28 2.21
C ILE A 41 0.16 10.59 0.84
N ASN A 42 1.10 11.01 0.02
CA ASN A 42 1.41 10.42 -1.27
C ASN A 42 2.84 9.89 -1.26
N PHE A 43 3.04 8.70 -1.80
CA PHE A 43 4.34 8.12 -2.11
C PHE A 43 4.42 7.86 -3.61
N PHE A 44 5.52 8.30 -4.21
CA PHE A 44 5.89 7.95 -5.58
C PHE A 44 7.25 7.25 -5.53
N LEU A 45 7.26 5.93 -5.66
CA LEU A 45 8.45 5.10 -5.45
C LEU A 45 8.73 4.27 -6.70
N LYS A 46 10.00 4.05 -7.05
CA LYS A 46 10.35 3.20 -8.19
C LYS A 46 11.71 2.52 -8.06
N ASN A 47 11.86 1.42 -8.79
CA ASN A 47 13.14 0.80 -9.11
C ASN A 47 13.17 0.43 -10.61
N SER A 48 14.08 -0.45 -11.02
CA SER A 48 14.20 -0.89 -12.41
C SER A 48 13.05 -1.75 -12.93
N GLN A 49 12.21 -2.30 -12.02
CA GLN A 49 11.15 -3.27 -12.36
C GLN A 49 9.75 -2.75 -12.04
N ASN A 50 9.61 -1.93 -11.01
CA ASN A 50 8.35 -1.53 -10.43
C ASN A 50 8.29 -0.02 -10.23
N GLU A 51 7.11 0.55 -10.50
CA GLU A 51 6.74 1.90 -10.08
C GLU A 51 5.49 1.82 -9.21
N TYR A 52 5.53 2.47 -8.05
CA TYR A 52 4.49 2.48 -7.05
C TYR A 52 3.96 3.89 -6.85
N SER A 53 2.63 4.01 -6.81
CA SER A 53 1.92 5.18 -6.30
C SER A 53 1.06 4.74 -5.11
N ILE A 54 1.32 5.31 -3.94
CA ILE A 54 0.56 5.03 -2.71
C ILE A 54 -0.03 6.35 -2.24
N LYS A 55 -1.34 6.48 -2.29
CA LYS A 55 -2.05 7.70 -1.90
C LYS A 55 -3.05 7.37 -0.80
N LEU A 56 -2.86 7.95 0.38
CA LEU A 56 -3.84 7.99 1.44
C LEU A 56 -4.53 9.36 1.41
N GLU A 57 -5.85 9.37 1.37
CA GLU A 57 -6.67 10.58 1.46
C GLU A 57 -7.98 10.23 2.16
N ASN A 58 -8.35 10.96 3.21
CA ASN A 58 -9.63 10.80 3.91
C ASN A 58 -9.96 9.36 4.34
N LYS A 59 -8.99 8.61 4.89
CA LYS A 59 -9.15 7.19 5.30
C LYS A 59 -9.42 6.22 4.14
N GLU A 60 -9.13 6.62 2.91
CA GLU A 60 -9.03 5.73 1.75
C GLU A 60 -7.60 5.69 1.24
N LEU A 61 -7.11 4.50 0.90
CA LEU A 61 -5.76 4.31 0.35
C LEU A 61 -5.84 3.65 -1.03
N PHE A 62 -5.22 4.31 -1.99
CA PHE A 62 -4.99 3.80 -3.34
C PHE A 62 -3.55 3.34 -3.45
N LEU A 63 -3.36 2.08 -3.81
CA LEU A 63 -2.04 1.51 -4.14
C LEU A 63 -2.08 1.06 -5.60
N ILE A 64 -1.24 1.68 -6.42
CA ILE A 64 -1.02 1.30 -7.80
C ILE A 64 0.43 0.84 -7.93
N ARG A 65 0.63 -0.38 -8.45
CA ARG A 65 1.94 -0.86 -8.90
C ARG A 65 1.91 -1.04 -10.40
N ASN A 66 2.70 -0.26 -11.12
CA ASN A 66 3.01 -0.49 -12.51
C ASN A 66 4.24 -1.40 -12.59
N SER A 67 4.01 -2.62 -13.07
CA SER A 67 5.05 -3.63 -13.33
C SER A 67 4.54 -4.53 -14.46
N LYS A 68 5.22 -5.64 -14.75
CA LYS A 68 4.67 -6.70 -15.61
C LYS A 68 3.27 -7.14 -15.15
N ASN A 69 3.08 -7.27 -13.82
CA ASN A 69 1.80 -7.60 -13.20
C ASN A 69 1.24 -6.36 -12.51
N LYS A 70 0.42 -5.60 -13.24
CA LYS A 70 -0.21 -4.38 -12.72
C LYS A 70 -1.07 -4.71 -11.49
N LEU A 71 -0.98 -3.85 -10.49
CA LEU A 71 -1.82 -3.90 -9.31
C LEU A 71 -2.53 -2.56 -9.17
N ASN A 72 -3.82 -2.58 -8.89
CA ASN A 72 -4.58 -1.41 -8.52
C ASN A 72 -5.57 -1.81 -7.43
N ILE A 73 -5.35 -1.33 -6.21
CA ILE A 73 -6.17 -1.65 -5.05
C ILE A 73 -6.62 -0.37 -4.37
N ASN A 74 -7.90 -0.33 -4.00
CA ASN A 74 -8.51 0.72 -3.18
C ASN A 74 -8.93 0.12 -1.84
N LEU A 75 -8.35 0.63 -0.75
CA LEU A 75 -8.62 0.22 0.62
C LEU A 75 -9.39 1.32 1.34
N LYS A 76 -10.58 0.99 1.84
CA LYS A 76 -11.30 1.84 2.78
C LYS A 76 -11.03 1.39 4.21
N PHE A 77 -10.71 2.34 5.09
CA PHE A 77 -10.50 2.09 6.53
C PHE A 77 -11.72 2.47 7.38
N ASN A 78 -12.93 2.34 6.80
CA ASN A 78 -14.22 2.60 7.45
C ASN A 78 -15.01 1.32 7.79
N GLY A 79 -14.44 0.13 7.50
CA GLY A 79 -15.09 -1.17 7.70
C GLY A 79 -15.77 -1.74 6.44
N GLU A 80 -15.82 -0.98 5.35
CA GLU A 80 -16.39 -1.45 4.08
C GLU A 80 -15.38 -2.28 3.28
N LYS A 81 -15.88 -3.33 2.61
CA LYS A 81 -15.13 -4.08 1.61
C LYS A 81 -15.24 -3.40 0.23
N ASN A 82 -14.16 -3.39 -0.53
CA ASN A 82 -14.15 -2.98 -1.94
C ASN A 82 -13.85 -4.16 -2.84
N ASN A 83 -14.34 -4.09 -4.09
CA ASN A 83 -13.94 -5.04 -5.13
C ASN A 83 -12.49 -4.78 -5.55
N PHE A 84 -11.73 -5.85 -5.68
CA PHE A 84 -10.36 -5.85 -6.19
C PHE A 84 -10.25 -6.87 -7.31
N PHE A 85 -10.11 -6.38 -8.53
CA PHE A 85 -9.91 -7.23 -9.70
C PHE A 85 -8.42 -7.49 -9.90
N TYR A 86 -8.03 -8.76 -9.89
CA TYR A 86 -6.66 -9.18 -10.11
C TYR A 86 -6.55 -9.92 -11.44
N GLU A 87 -5.63 -9.45 -12.29
CA GLU A 87 -5.40 -9.99 -13.63
C GLU A 87 -3.91 -10.12 -13.90
N ILE A 88 -3.50 -11.32 -14.28
CA ILE A 88 -2.20 -11.67 -14.86
C ILE A 88 -2.45 -12.58 -16.08
N ASP A 89 -1.44 -12.82 -16.91
CA ASP A 89 -1.57 -13.47 -18.23
C ASP A 89 -2.54 -14.66 -18.30
N ASN A 90 -2.52 -15.55 -17.29
CA ASN A 90 -3.33 -16.78 -17.25
C ASN A 90 -4.32 -16.85 -16.07
N PHE A 91 -4.56 -15.75 -15.36
CA PHE A 91 -5.42 -15.75 -14.18
C PHE A 91 -6.15 -14.43 -14.03
N LYS A 92 -7.48 -14.51 -13.84
CA LYS A 92 -8.35 -13.36 -13.59
C LYS A 92 -9.34 -13.72 -12.51
N GLN A 93 -9.42 -12.93 -11.45
CA GLN A 93 -10.38 -13.15 -10.38
C GLN A 93 -10.78 -11.84 -9.72
N ASN A 94 -12.04 -11.77 -9.29
CA ASN A 94 -12.51 -10.72 -8.39
C ASN A 94 -12.32 -11.19 -6.95
N PHE A 95 -11.72 -10.33 -6.15
CA PHE A 95 -11.61 -10.48 -4.71
C PHE A 95 -12.32 -9.33 -4.02
N LEU A 96 -12.52 -9.47 -2.71
CA LEU A 96 -12.89 -8.35 -1.85
C LEU A 96 -11.70 -7.98 -0.97
N VAL A 97 -11.52 -6.69 -0.72
CA VAL A 97 -10.45 -6.17 0.15
C VAL A 97 -11.02 -5.29 1.24
N LEU A 98 -10.49 -5.42 2.46
CA LEU A 98 -10.86 -4.63 3.63
C LEU A 98 -9.62 -3.97 4.23
N GLY A 99 -9.59 -2.64 4.29
CA GLY A 99 -8.54 -1.92 5.02
C GLY A 99 -8.73 -2.09 6.52
N GLU A 100 -7.69 -2.50 7.24
CA GLU A 100 -7.76 -2.70 8.70
C GLU A 100 -7.23 -1.50 9.47
N LYS A 101 -5.93 -1.22 9.31
CA LYS A 101 -5.22 -0.18 10.05
C LYS A 101 -4.14 0.42 9.16
N TYR A 102 -3.89 1.70 9.36
CA TYR A 102 -2.71 2.40 8.87
C TYR A 102 -2.15 3.30 9.97
N SER A 103 -0.88 3.67 9.87
CA SER A 103 -0.21 4.58 10.80
C SER A 103 1.08 5.10 10.20
N TYR A 104 1.50 6.30 10.63
CA TYR A 104 2.84 6.81 10.38
C TYR A 104 3.61 6.95 11.69
N ASN A 105 4.82 6.39 11.76
CA ASN A 105 5.74 6.54 12.87
C ASN A 105 6.82 7.56 12.52
N ILE A 106 6.76 8.75 13.12
CA ILE A 106 7.70 9.84 12.86
C ILE A 106 9.14 9.48 13.25
N LYS A 107 9.33 8.77 14.38
CA LYS A 107 10.66 8.42 14.90
C LYS A 107 11.42 7.49 13.96
N ASN A 108 10.70 6.49 13.45
CA ASN A 108 11.27 5.47 12.56
C ASN A 108 11.11 5.85 11.08
N LYS A 109 10.37 6.93 10.77
CA LYS A 109 9.99 7.34 9.41
C LYS A 109 9.32 6.21 8.61
N VAL A 110 8.45 5.46 9.29
CA VAL A 110 7.76 4.30 8.70
C VAL A 110 6.28 4.59 8.55
N PHE A 111 5.79 4.56 7.31
CA PHE A 111 4.37 4.42 7.03
C PHE A 111 4.03 2.94 6.92
N GLN A 112 2.95 2.51 7.56
CA GLN A 112 2.48 1.12 7.46
C GLN A 112 0.97 1.07 7.33
N PHE A 113 0.48 0.09 6.58
CA PHE A 113 -0.93 -0.23 6.49
C PHE A 113 -1.14 -1.74 6.31
N SER A 114 -2.37 -2.18 6.53
CA SER A 114 -2.74 -3.60 6.40
C SER A 114 -4.16 -3.75 5.86
N TYR A 115 -4.37 -4.85 5.14
CA TYR A 115 -5.67 -5.21 4.60
C TYR A 115 -5.85 -6.72 4.55
N ILE A 116 -7.12 -7.14 4.54
CA ILE A 116 -7.53 -8.53 4.39
C ILE A 116 -8.07 -8.73 2.97
N LEU A 117 -7.69 -9.83 2.34
CA LEU A 117 -8.19 -10.31 1.06
C LEU A 117 -9.22 -11.42 1.30
N PHE A 118 -10.37 -11.33 0.66
CA PHE A 118 -11.42 -12.35 0.72
C PHE A 118 -11.74 -12.90 -0.66
N ASP A 119 -12.18 -14.16 -0.70
CA ASP A 119 -12.72 -14.79 -1.90
C ASP A 119 -14.16 -14.31 -2.19
N GLU A 120 -14.73 -14.81 -3.28
CA GLU A 120 -16.11 -14.52 -3.71
C GLU A 120 -17.16 -15.03 -2.69
N ASN A 121 -16.79 -15.95 -1.81
CA ASN A 121 -17.64 -16.51 -0.76
C ASN A 121 -17.44 -15.81 0.59
N TYR A 122 -16.73 -14.68 0.64
CA TYR A 122 -16.41 -13.91 1.84
C TYR A 122 -15.51 -14.63 2.85
N ASN A 123 -14.82 -15.69 2.44
CA ASN A 123 -13.79 -16.32 3.27
C ASN A 123 -12.51 -15.49 3.22
N GLU A 124 -11.89 -15.29 4.38
CA GLU A 124 -10.56 -14.67 4.46
C GLU A 124 -9.52 -15.60 3.80
N ILE A 125 -8.83 -15.09 2.78
CA ILE A 125 -7.77 -15.81 2.06
C ILE A 125 -6.40 -15.46 2.62
N ASN A 126 -6.14 -14.17 2.85
CA ASN A 126 -4.83 -13.67 3.22
C ASN A 126 -4.97 -12.32 3.94
N LYS A 127 -4.00 -12.01 4.78
CA LYS A 127 -3.84 -10.69 5.40
C LYS A 127 -2.48 -10.13 5.04
N ILE A 128 -2.47 -8.97 4.42
CA ILE A 128 -1.26 -8.34 3.89
C ILE A 128 -0.96 -7.09 4.72
N LYS A 129 0.29 -7.00 5.17
CA LYS A 129 0.85 -5.82 5.82
C LYS A 129 1.94 -5.23 4.93
N ILE A 130 1.86 -3.93 4.68
CA ILE A 130 2.82 -3.19 3.89
C ILE A 130 3.43 -2.10 4.77
N SER A 131 4.76 -1.93 4.69
CA SER A 131 5.47 -0.82 5.31
C SER A 131 6.43 -0.17 4.32
N VAL A 132 6.49 1.16 4.35
CA VAL A 132 7.43 2.00 3.60
C VAL A 132 8.26 2.76 4.60
N GLU A 133 9.57 2.53 4.59
CA GLU A 133 10.56 3.19 5.45
C GLU A 133 11.42 4.14 4.63
N HIS A 134 11.66 5.35 5.13
CA HIS A 134 12.64 6.29 4.55
C HIS A 134 14.02 6.10 5.21
N VAL A 135 15.02 5.70 4.41
CA VAL A 135 16.39 5.38 4.83
C VAL A 135 17.30 6.61 4.83
#